data_AF-M2Z3B2-F1
#
_entry.id   AF-M2Z3B2-F1
#
_cell.length_a   1.000
_cell.length_b   1.000
_cell.length_c   1.000
_cell.angle_alpha   90.00
_cell.angle_beta   90.00
_cell.angle_gamma   90.00
#
_symmetry.space_group_name_H-M   'P 1'
#
loop_
_entity.id
_entity.type
_entity.pdbx_description
1 polymer ?
#
loop_
_entity_poly.entity_id
_entity_poly.type
_entity_poly.pdbx_seq_one_letter_code
_entity_poly.pdbx_strand_id
1 'polypeptide(L)'
;MSPSPLSPATSPRTRIDADAGARQAFVLLRTVFTVAPIAFGLDKFTNLLTDWERYLAPWIDDIVPGTAHQAMLAVGVVEILAGILVAIRPAIGGYVVAAWLLGIIVDLVTLGGYLDIALRDVGLAVAALALARLATAPAARRRVTAGTP
;
A
#
# COMPACT_ATOMS: atom_id res chain seq x y z
N MET A 1 -26.90 -46.67 5.44
CA MET A 1 -25.79 -45.74 5.76
C MET A 1 -25.25 -45.20 4.46
N SER A 2 -25.59 -43.95 4.10
CA SER A 2 -25.00 -43.29 2.92
C SER A 2 -23.59 -42.81 3.29
N PRO A 3 -22.57 -43.04 2.45
CA PRO A 3 -21.23 -42.54 2.74
C PRO A 3 -21.24 -41.01 2.71
N SER A 4 -20.70 -40.39 3.75
CA SER A 4 -20.48 -38.94 3.80
C SER A 4 -19.47 -38.55 2.70
N PRO A 5 -19.71 -37.47 1.92
CA PRO A 5 -18.75 -37.01 0.94
C PRO A 5 -17.48 -36.54 1.67
N LEU A 6 -16.37 -37.23 1.43
CA LEU A 6 -15.04 -36.83 1.92
C LEU A 6 -14.70 -35.48 1.27
N SER A 7 -14.49 -34.45 2.09
CA SER A 7 -14.00 -33.16 1.61
C SER A 7 -12.68 -33.38 0.85
N PRO A 8 -12.50 -32.82 -0.36
CA PRO A 8 -11.29 -33.02 -1.14
C PRO A 8 -10.10 -32.42 -0.40
N ALA A 9 -9.24 -33.26 0.16
CA ALA A 9 -7.99 -32.83 0.76
C ALA A 9 -7.10 -32.21 -0.32
N THR A 10 -6.87 -30.90 -0.28
CA THR A 10 -5.98 -30.21 -1.20
C THR A 10 -4.58 -30.83 -1.12
N SER A 11 -4.09 -31.34 -2.26
CA SER A 11 -2.81 -32.04 -2.35
C SER A 11 -1.64 -31.17 -1.84
N PRO A 12 -0.65 -31.76 -1.13
CA PRO A 12 0.49 -31.02 -0.57
C PRO A 12 1.25 -30.15 -1.57
N ARG A 13 1.37 -30.59 -2.83
CA ARG A 13 2.02 -29.84 -3.92
C ARG A 13 1.31 -28.51 -4.22
N THR A 14 -0.01 -28.53 -4.37
CA THR A 14 -0.83 -27.33 -4.61
C THR A 14 -0.67 -26.29 -3.50
N ARG A 15 -0.51 -26.74 -2.25
CA ARG A 15 -0.27 -25.85 -1.11
C ARG A 15 1.10 -25.18 -1.17
N ILE A 16 2.16 -25.94 -1.50
CA ILE A 16 3.53 -25.42 -1.63
C ILE A 16 3.61 -24.36 -2.73
N ASP A 17 2.99 -24.60 -3.88
CA ASP A 17 3.00 -23.67 -5.01
C ASP A 17 2.24 -22.38 -4.66
N ALA A 18 1.10 -22.48 -3.98
CA ALA A 18 0.34 -21.33 -3.49
C ALA A 18 1.13 -20.49 -2.46
N ASP A 19 1.84 -21.14 -1.53
CA ASP A 19 2.69 -20.47 -0.54
C ASP A 19 3.87 -19.74 -1.22
N ALA A 20 4.46 -20.33 -2.27
CA ALA A 20 5.52 -19.71 -3.05
C ALA A 20 5.02 -18.47 -3.80
N GLY A 21 3.85 -18.57 -4.45
CA GLY A 21 3.20 -17.44 -5.13
C GLY A 21 2.85 -16.29 -4.17
N ALA A 22 2.26 -16.61 -3.01
CA ALA A 22 1.93 -15.61 -1.99
C ALA A 22 3.17 -14.88 -1.48
N ARG A 23 4.28 -15.60 -1.28
CA ARG A 23 5.56 -15.00 -0.87
C ARG A 23 6.13 -14.08 -1.95
N GLN A 24 6.06 -14.46 -3.22
CA GLN A 24 6.52 -13.62 -4.33
C GLN A 24 5.67 -12.34 -4.45
N ALA A 25 4.34 -12.47 -4.41
CA ALA A 25 3.43 -11.32 -4.41
C ALA A 25 3.71 -10.38 -3.24
N PHE A 26 3.93 -10.93 -2.03
CA PHE A 26 4.30 -10.14 -0.86
C PHE A 26 5.58 -9.34 -1.06
N VAL A 27 6.64 -9.95 -1.62
CA VAL A 27 7.92 -9.25 -1.85
C VAL A 27 7.75 -8.13 -2.88
N LEU A 28 7.01 -8.38 -3.97
CA LEU A 28 6.74 -7.38 -5.00
C LEU A 28 5.97 -6.19 -4.42
N LEU A 29 4.86 -6.48 -3.72
CA LEU A 29 4.01 -5.46 -3.11
C LEU A 29 4.77 -4.67 -2.04
N ARG A 30 5.51 -5.35 -1.15
CA ARG A 30 6.33 -4.67 -0.12
C ARG A 30 7.36 -3.76 -0.76
N THR A 31 8.00 -4.20 -1.84
CA THR A 31 9.02 -3.40 -2.53
C THR A 31 8.41 -2.15 -3.15
N VAL A 32 7.36 -2.29 -3.96
CA VAL A 32 6.74 -1.13 -4.62
C VAL A 32 6.14 -0.16 -3.62
N PHE A 33 5.45 -0.63 -2.58
CA PHE A 33 4.86 0.23 -1.55
C PHE A 33 5.88 0.76 -0.52
N THR A 34 7.12 0.29 -0.56
CA THR A 34 8.22 0.95 0.15
C THR A 34 8.80 2.07 -0.71
N VAL A 35 9.14 1.75 -1.97
CA VAL A 35 9.89 2.65 -2.84
C VAL A 35 9.02 3.78 -3.38
N ALA A 36 7.82 3.48 -3.88
CA ALA A 36 7.00 4.47 -4.56
C ALA A 36 6.58 5.64 -3.65
N PRO A 37 6.09 5.43 -2.41
CA PRO A 37 5.76 6.56 -1.51
C PRO A 37 6.98 7.41 -1.16
N ILE A 38 8.16 6.80 -0.97
CA ILE A 38 9.38 7.55 -0.70
C ILE A 38 9.76 8.41 -1.92
N ALA A 39 9.70 7.84 -3.12
CA ALA A 39 10.02 8.56 -4.35
C ALA A 39 9.04 9.72 -4.60
N PHE A 40 7.73 9.49 -4.48
CA PHE A 40 6.73 10.55 -4.63
C PHE A 40 6.83 11.62 -3.55
N GLY A 41 7.15 11.22 -2.31
CA GLY A 41 7.30 12.16 -1.22
C GLY A 41 8.54 13.04 -1.40
N LEU A 42 9.67 12.47 -1.84
CA LEU A 42 10.87 13.24 -2.18
C LEU A 42 10.64 14.16 -3.39
N ASP A 43 9.89 13.71 -4.40
CA ASP A 43 9.63 14.53 -5.57
C ASP A 43 8.81 15.79 -5.24
N LYS A 44 8.00 15.79 -4.18
CA LYS A 44 7.28 17.00 -3.72
C LYS A 44 8.19 18.12 -3.22
N PHE A 45 9.45 17.81 -2.88
CA PHE A 45 10.46 18.82 -2.54
C PHE A 45 11.20 19.36 -3.77
N THR A 46 11.20 18.60 -4.87
CA THR A 46 12.02 18.91 -6.05
C THR A 46 11.20 19.27 -7.29
N ASN A 47 9.91 18.91 -7.33
CA ASN A 47 8.99 19.03 -8.46
C ASN A 47 9.60 18.52 -9.79
N LEU A 48 10.34 17.40 -9.77
CA LEU A 48 10.99 16.89 -10.98
C LEU A 48 10.01 16.13 -11.88
N LEU A 49 9.05 15.40 -11.30
CA LEU A 49 8.04 14.68 -12.08
C LEU A 49 6.86 15.57 -12.45
N THR A 50 6.40 16.41 -11.52
CA THR A 50 5.30 17.34 -11.74
C THR A 50 5.34 18.48 -10.73
N ASP A 51 4.67 19.58 -11.07
CA ASP A 51 4.17 20.53 -10.08
C ASP A 51 3.06 19.85 -9.28
N TRP A 52 3.29 19.64 -7.99
CA TRP A 52 2.37 18.93 -7.12
C TRP A 52 1.27 19.81 -6.53
N GLU A 53 1.48 21.12 -6.44
CA GLU A 53 0.54 22.06 -5.83
C GLU A 53 -0.79 22.09 -6.58
N ARG A 54 -0.75 21.89 -7.91
CA ARG A 54 -1.93 21.84 -8.78
C ARG A 54 -2.88 20.67 -8.47
N TYR A 55 -2.43 19.67 -7.72
CA TYR A 55 -3.25 18.52 -7.35
C TYR A 55 -3.97 18.72 -6.03
N LEU A 56 -3.66 19.78 -5.27
CA LEU A 56 -4.32 20.06 -4.00
C LEU A 56 -5.69 20.71 -4.26
N ALA A 57 -6.76 20.13 -3.73
CA ALA A 57 -8.09 20.72 -3.82
C ALA A 57 -8.15 22.06 -3.07
N PRO A 58 -8.76 23.11 -3.64
CA PRO A 58 -8.81 24.44 -3.03
C PRO A 58 -9.35 24.45 -1.59
N TRP A 59 -10.37 23.64 -1.31
CA TRP A 59 -10.97 23.56 0.02
C TRP A 59 -10.04 22.92 1.07
N ILE A 60 -9.07 22.09 0.66
CA ILE A 60 -8.06 21.53 1.57
C ILE A 60 -7.00 22.60 1.85
N ASP A 61 -6.57 23.34 0.82
CA ASP A 61 -5.64 24.46 0.98
C ASP A 61 -6.21 25.53 1.93
N ASP A 62 -7.51 25.82 1.83
CA ASP A 62 -8.21 26.77 2.71
C ASP A 62 -8.25 26.34 4.20
N ILE A 63 -8.06 25.06 4.51
CA ILE A 63 -8.06 24.52 5.88
C ILE A 63 -6.66 24.42 6.45
N VAL A 64 -5.66 24.13 5.62
CA VAL A 64 -4.28 23.92 6.06
C VAL A 64 -3.62 25.28 6.32
N PRO A 65 -3.10 25.54 7.52
CA PRO A 65 -2.38 26.78 7.78
C PRO A 65 -1.09 26.82 6.95
N GLY A 66 -0.93 27.84 6.11
CA GLY A 66 0.26 28.04 5.30
C GLY A 66 -0.07 28.29 3.84
N THR A 67 0.86 27.93 2.96
CA THR A 67 0.65 27.93 1.50
C THR A 67 0.46 26.51 0.96
N ALA A 68 -0.15 26.37 -0.22
CA ALA A 68 -0.25 25.11 -0.95
C ALA A 68 1.10 24.38 -1.06
N HIS A 69 2.19 25.12 -1.31
CA HIS A 69 3.54 24.58 -1.28
C HIS A 69 3.89 23.91 0.05
N GLN A 70 3.68 24.60 1.17
CA GLN A 70 3.95 24.07 2.51
C GLN A 70 3.09 22.83 2.82
N ALA A 71 1.83 22.83 2.39
CA ALA A 71 0.95 21.67 2.49
C ALA A 71 1.52 20.48 1.70
N MET A 72 1.96 20.70 0.46
CA MET A 72 2.57 19.66 -0.36
C MET A 72 3.88 19.11 0.21
N LEU A 73 4.72 19.96 0.81
CA LEU A 73 5.91 19.50 1.53
C LEU A 73 5.55 18.58 2.70
N ALA A 74 4.52 18.94 3.47
CA ALA A 74 4.03 18.10 4.58
C ALA A 74 3.48 16.76 4.08
N VAL A 75 2.69 16.76 3.00
CA VAL A 75 2.23 15.55 2.31
C VAL A 75 3.44 14.68 1.91
N GLY A 76 4.51 15.29 1.37
CA GLY A 76 5.73 14.59 1.01
C GLY A 76 6.42 13.90 2.19
N VAL A 77 6.48 14.55 3.36
CA VAL A 77 6.99 13.92 4.59
C VAL A 77 6.15 12.71 4.97
N VAL A 78 4.81 12.83 4.93
CA VAL A 78 3.92 11.71 5.31
C VAL A 78 4.10 10.52 4.38
N GLU A 79 4.23 10.73 3.07
CA GLU A 79 4.46 9.66 2.10
C GLU A 79 5.79 8.93 2.33
N ILE A 80 6.87 9.67 2.64
CA ILE A 80 8.16 9.07 2.99
C ILE A 80 8.03 8.19 4.24
N LEU A 81 7.38 8.72 5.29
CA LEU A 81 7.17 7.97 6.53
C LEU A 81 6.29 6.73 6.30
N ALA A 82 5.27 6.82 5.44
CA ALA A 82 4.44 5.68 5.06
C ALA A 82 5.25 4.59 4.34
N GLY A 83 6.11 4.96 3.40
CA GLY A 83 6.99 4.01 2.71
C GLY A 83 7.99 3.33 3.66
N ILE A 84 8.59 4.10 4.58
CA ILE A 84 9.44 3.56 5.64
C ILE A 84 8.64 2.60 6.55
N LEU A 85 7.40 2.96 6.91
CA LEU A 85 6.55 2.11 7.73
C LEU A 85 6.21 0.79 7.02
N VAL A 86 5.96 0.80 5.72
CA VAL A 86 5.78 -0.43 4.92
C VAL A 86 7.05 -1.29 4.94
N ALA A 87 8.22 -0.67 4.83
CA ALA A 87 9.49 -1.39 4.89
C ALA A 87 9.65 -2.14 6.22
N ILE A 88 9.33 -1.49 7.35
CA ILE A 88 9.57 -2.04 8.69
C ILE A 88 8.42 -2.94 9.16
N ARG A 89 7.17 -2.52 8.95
CA ARG A 89 5.95 -3.21 9.40
C ARG A 89 4.88 -3.23 8.30
N PRO A 90 5.04 -4.06 7.26
CA PRO A 90 4.15 -4.06 6.09
C PRO A 90 2.67 -4.35 6.41
N ALA A 91 2.39 -5.10 7.49
CA ALA A 91 1.02 -5.36 7.96
C ALA A 91 0.28 -4.08 8.39
N ILE A 92 0.99 -3.15 9.03
CA ILE A 92 0.42 -1.87 9.48
C ILE A 92 0.56 -0.85 8.35
N GLY A 93 1.75 -0.77 7.74
CA GLY A 93 2.06 0.15 6.66
C GLY A 93 1.10 0.02 5.48
N GLY A 94 0.69 -1.21 5.11
CA GLY A 94 -0.30 -1.41 4.04
C GLY A 94 -1.66 -0.78 4.33
N TYR A 95 -2.15 -0.84 5.58
CA TYR A 95 -3.39 -0.14 5.95
C TYR A 95 -3.23 1.38 6.00
N VAL A 96 -2.08 1.87 6.48
CA VAL A 96 -1.78 3.31 6.50
C VAL A 96 -1.73 3.87 5.08
N VAL A 97 -1.02 3.20 4.17
CA VAL A 97 -0.96 3.58 2.76
C VAL A 97 -2.34 3.52 2.11
N ALA A 98 -3.14 2.49 2.37
CA ALA A 98 -4.50 2.41 1.83
C ALA A 98 -5.38 3.58 2.31
N ALA A 99 -5.34 3.92 3.60
CA ALA A 99 -6.08 5.05 4.14
C ALA A 99 -5.59 6.39 3.56
N TRP A 100 -4.28 6.53 3.37
CA TRP A 100 -3.69 7.72 2.75
C TRP A 100 -4.13 7.88 1.29
N LEU A 101 -4.09 6.80 0.51
CA LEU A 101 -4.58 6.79 -0.89
C LEU A 101 -6.06 7.14 -0.97
N LEU A 102 -6.90 6.69 -0.01
CA LEU A 102 -8.30 7.11 0.04
C LEU A 102 -8.44 8.62 0.26
N GLY A 103 -7.57 9.24 1.07
CA GLY A 103 -7.50 10.70 1.20
C GLY A 103 -7.17 11.38 -0.13
N ILE A 104 -6.13 10.91 -0.83
CA ILE A 104 -5.74 11.41 -2.17
C ILE A 104 -6.88 11.25 -3.18
N ILE A 105 -7.57 10.11 -3.17
CA ILE A 105 -8.71 9.87 -4.08
C ILE A 105 -9.82 10.88 -3.83
N VAL A 106 -10.16 11.14 -2.56
CA VAL A 106 -11.18 12.14 -2.20
C VAL A 106 -10.76 13.53 -2.69
N ASP A 107 -9.53 13.94 -2.43
CA ASP A 107 -8.94 15.19 -2.92
C ASP A 107 -9.08 15.31 -4.45
N LEU A 108 -8.60 14.34 -5.22
CA LEU A 108 -8.66 14.34 -6.69
C LEU A 108 -10.09 14.36 -7.25
N VAL A 109 -11.01 13.61 -6.61
CA VAL A 109 -12.43 13.60 -7.02
C VAL A 109 -13.08 14.95 -6.76
N THR A 110 -12.74 15.60 -5.65
CA THR A 110 -13.29 16.93 -5.30
C THR A 110 -12.70 18.05 -6.14
N LEU A 111 -11.43 17.95 -6.54
CA LEU A 111 -10.76 18.88 -7.45
C LEU A 111 -11.35 18.83 -8.86
N GLY A 112 -11.75 17.64 -9.32
CA GLY A 112 -12.32 17.41 -10.64
C GLY A 112 -11.25 17.33 -11.75
N GLY A 113 -11.58 16.64 -12.85
CA GLY A 113 -10.67 16.48 -13.98
C GLY A 113 -9.62 15.37 -13.86
N TYR A 114 -9.56 14.67 -12.72
CA TYR A 114 -8.54 13.62 -12.43
C TYR A 114 -9.15 12.24 -12.08
N LEU A 115 -10.33 11.91 -12.63
CA LEU A 115 -11.03 10.65 -12.33
C LEU A 115 -10.27 9.41 -12.80
N ASP A 116 -9.48 9.54 -13.86
CA ASP A 116 -8.58 8.51 -14.37
C ASP A 116 -7.46 8.18 -13.36
N ILE A 117 -6.88 9.21 -12.73
CA ILE A 117 -5.88 9.06 -11.68
C ILE A 117 -6.53 8.49 -10.42
N ALA A 118 -7.68 9.02 -10.00
CA ALA A 118 -8.42 8.53 -8.84
C ALA A 118 -8.76 7.03 -8.97
N LEU A 119 -9.19 6.58 -10.15
CA LEU A 119 -9.48 5.16 -10.41
C LEU A 119 -8.23 4.26 -10.28
N ARG A 120 -7.09 4.72 -10.79
CA ARG A 120 -5.80 4.02 -10.61
C ARG A 120 -5.46 3.88 -9.14
N ASP A 121 -5.66 4.94 -8.37
CA ASP A 121 -5.33 4.96 -6.95
C ASP A 121 -6.24 4.04 -6.13
N VAL A 122 -7.50 3.83 -6.55
CA VAL A 122 -8.36 2.77 -5.97
C VAL A 122 -7.69 1.39 -6.13
N GLY A 123 -7.13 1.10 -7.30
CA GLY A 123 -6.38 -0.13 -7.53
C GLY A 123 -5.15 -0.26 -6.62
N LEU A 124 -4.41 0.84 -6.42
CA LEU A 124 -3.28 0.88 -5.49
C LEU A 124 -3.73 0.69 -4.03
N ALA A 125 -4.84 1.28 -3.62
CA ALA A 125 -5.39 1.13 -2.27
C ALA A 125 -5.75 -0.34 -2.00
N VAL A 126 -6.41 -1.01 -2.94
CA VAL A 126 -6.72 -2.44 -2.85
C VAL A 126 -5.44 -3.30 -2.79
N ALA A 127 -4.43 -2.97 -3.60
CA ALA A 127 -3.15 -3.67 -3.57
C ALA A 127 -2.40 -3.47 -2.23
N ALA A 128 -2.50 -2.29 -1.61
CA ALA A 128 -1.95 -2.02 -0.28
C ALA A 128 -2.69 -2.81 0.81
N LEU A 129 -4.02 -2.96 0.71
CA LEU A 129 -4.79 -3.85 1.58
C LEU A 129 -4.37 -5.32 1.39
N ALA A 130 -4.15 -5.76 0.15
CA ALA A 130 -3.64 -7.11 -0.14
C ALA A 130 -2.26 -7.34 0.50
N LEU A 131 -1.36 -6.36 0.42
CA LEU A 131 -0.07 -6.40 1.13
C LEU A 131 -0.26 -6.57 2.64
N ALA A 132 -1.14 -5.77 3.25
CA ALA A 132 -1.41 -5.85 4.68
C ALA A 132 -1.91 -7.25 5.08
N ARG A 133 -2.80 -7.85 4.28
CA ARG A 133 -3.32 -9.20 4.50
C ARG A 133 -2.24 -10.27 4.36
N LEU A 134 -1.43 -10.21 3.31
CA LEU A 134 -0.31 -11.13 3.09
C LEU A 134 0.72 -11.04 4.22
N ALA A 135 0.99 -9.85 4.74
CA ALA A 135 1.91 -9.62 5.85
C ALA A 135 1.44 -10.23 7.19
N THR A 136 0.13 -10.37 7.37
CA THR A 136 -0.48 -11.00 8.56
C THR A 136 -0.62 -12.52 8.45
N ALA A 137 -0.45 -13.09 7.26
CA ALA A 137 -0.65 -14.52 7.03
C ALA A 137 0.40 -15.37 7.78
N PRO A 138 0.02 -16.52 8.37
CA PRO A 138 0.92 -17.36 9.20
C PRO A 138 2.20 -17.86 8.50
N ALA A 139 2.31 -17.76 7.17
CA ALA A 139 3.47 -18.21 6.41
C ALA A 139 4.77 -17.44 6.70
N ALA A 140 4.68 -16.18 7.15
CA ALA A 140 5.86 -15.37 7.47
C ALA A 140 6.54 -15.75 8.81
N ARG A 141 5.90 -16.59 9.64
CA ARG A 141 6.33 -16.85 11.03
C ARG A 141 6.97 -18.21 11.28
N ARG A 142 7.22 -19.03 10.25
CA ARG A 142 7.74 -20.40 10.42
C ARG A 142 9.17 -20.57 9.90
N ARG A 143 10.13 -19.83 10.46
CA ARG A 143 11.57 -20.05 10.20
C ARG A 143 12.50 -19.68 11.36
N VAL A 144 12.05 -19.89 12.60
CA VAL A 144 12.89 -19.70 13.81
C VAL A 144 12.92 -20.93 14.72
N THR A 145 11.96 -21.86 14.62
CA THR A 145 11.84 -22.99 15.57
C THR A 145 12.28 -24.36 15.06
N ALA A 146 12.93 -24.47 13.90
CA ALA A 146 13.38 -25.75 13.34
C ALA A 146 14.92 -25.86 13.25
N GLY A 147 15.59 -25.45 14.33
CA GLY A 147 17.04 -25.47 14.42
C GLY A 147 17.50 -25.61 15.85
N THR A 148 17.28 -26.78 16.45
CA THR A 148 18.12 -27.24 17.56
C THR A 148 18.29 -28.75 17.39
N PRO A 149 19.54 -29.24 17.34
CA PRO A 149 19.84 -30.66 17.13
C PRO A 149 19.35 -31.55 18.28
#